data_AF-A0A5P9PCF0-F1
#
_entry.id   AF-A0A5P9PCF0-F1
#
_cell.length_a   1.000
_cell.length_b   1.000
_cell.length_c   1.000
_cell.angle_alpha   90.00
_cell.angle_beta   90.00
_cell.angle_gamma   90.00
#
_symmetry.space_group_name_H-M   'P 1'
#
loop_
_entity.id
_entity.type
_entity.pdbx_description
1 polymer ?
#
loop_
_entity_poly.entity_id
_entity_poly.type
_entity_poly.pdbx_seq_one_letter_code
_entity_poly.pdbx_strand_id
1 'polypeptide(L)'
;MRVLVPLVFLLALLTACVGEGKPCTLIATRVGVGVDVDPALGAKDGTLELCWDGRCATHDLGLRDGTDGFADVPDLPLTEVLATVRLTGAGGEPVVEQTLPITAAQTFPNGPDCGAGGPQQQLVVDASGAVRVR
;
A
#
# COMPACT_ATOMS: atom_id res chain seq x y z
N MET A 1 70.90 13.00 29.32
CA MET A 1 69.49 13.16 29.77
C MET A 1 68.61 13.00 28.54
N ARG A 2 68.14 11.78 28.31
CA ARG A 2 66.74 11.35 28.54
C ARG A 2 65.80 11.87 27.44
N VAL A 3 65.69 11.03 26.43
CA VAL A 3 64.64 10.98 25.41
C VAL A 3 63.28 10.99 26.13
N LEU A 4 62.50 12.05 25.95
CA LEU A 4 61.11 12.18 26.38
C LEU A 4 60.30 12.46 25.11
N VAL A 5 60.18 11.43 24.27
CA VAL A 5 58.92 10.74 23.97
C VAL A 5 57.79 11.73 23.65
N PRO A 6 57.54 12.02 22.35
CA PRO A 6 56.39 12.80 21.92
C PRO A 6 55.15 11.92 21.98
N LEU A 7 54.58 11.73 23.17
CA LEU A 7 53.37 10.92 23.40
C LEU A 7 52.11 11.79 23.52
N VAL A 8 51.97 12.81 22.67
CA VAL A 8 50.73 13.62 22.59
C VAL A 8 50.30 13.83 21.13
N PHE A 9 50.85 13.05 20.19
CA PHE A 9 50.55 13.18 18.75
C PHE A 9 50.19 11.85 18.08
N LEU A 10 49.62 10.91 18.85
CA LEU A 10 49.16 9.62 18.35
C LEU A 10 47.82 9.19 18.99
N LEU A 11 46.88 10.12 19.17
CA LEU A 11 45.46 9.76 19.18
C LEU A 11 44.89 10.08 17.79
N ALA A 12 45.30 9.24 16.86
CA ALA A 12 44.78 9.20 15.50
C ALA A 12 43.27 8.91 15.54
N LEU A 13 42.48 9.86 15.03
CA LEU A 13 41.58 9.65 13.89
C LEU A 13 40.74 8.37 13.89
N LEU A 14 40.11 8.01 15.01
CA LEU A 14 39.16 6.88 15.11
C LEU A 14 37.80 7.28 15.67
N THR A 15 37.35 8.51 15.43
CA THR A 15 35.89 8.72 15.34
C THR A 15 35.45 8.18 13.99
N ALA A 16 35.28 6.87 13.95
CA ALA A 16 34.56 6.20 12.88
C ALA A 16 33.28 6.99 12.62
N CYS A 17 32.99 7.28 11.34
CA CYS A 17 31.63 7.60 10.94
C CYS A 17 30.77 6.42 11.40
N VAL A 18 30.10 6.58 12.55
CA VAL A 18 28.87 5.85 12.84
C VAL A 18 27.97 6.22 11.67
N GLY A 19 27.83 5.28 10.72
CA GLY A 19 26.80 5.40 9.71
C GLY A 19 25.50 5.56 10.46
N GLU A 20 24.93 6.76 10.38
CA GLU A 20 23.61 7.04 10.92
C GLU A 20 22.66 6.02 10.28
N GLY A 21 22.12 5.11 11.10
CA GLY A 21 21.12 4.17 10.63
C GLY A 21 19.96 4.94 9.98
N LYS A 22 19.45 4.42 8.87
CA LYS A 22 18.38 5.07 8.10
C LYS A 22 17.25 5.51 9.04
N PRO A 23 16.85 6.79 9.07
CA PRO A 23 15.80 7.25 9.96
C PRO A 23 14.47 6.62 9.52
N CYS A 24 13.89 5.78 10.37
CA CYS A 24 12.56 5.22 10.18
C CYS A 24 11.53 6.28 10.59
N THR A 25 10.80 6.83 9.63
CA THR A 25 9.77 7.84 9.92
C THR A 25 8.48 7.18 10.39
N LEU A 26 7.79 7.73 11.39
CA LEU A 26 6.54 7.16 11.91
C LEU A 26 5.33 7.48 11.01
N ILE A 27 5.32 6.92 9.80
CA ILE A 27 4.21 7.06 8.84
C ILE A 27 3.15 6.00 9.15
N ALA A 28 1.91 6.45 9.39
CA ALA A 28 0.77 5.55 9.46
C ALA A 28 0.45 5.01 8.05
N THR A 29 0.58 3.71 7.85
CA THR A 29 0.13 3.06 6.61
C THR A 29 -1.32 2.66 6.73
N ARG A 30 -2.10 2.98 5.71
CA ARG A 30 -3.44 2.40 5.54
C ARG A 30 -3.36 0.88 5.30
N VAL A 31 -4.45 0.20 5.62
CA VAL A 31 -4.66 -1.23 5.31
C VAL A 31 -5.85 -1.28 4.36
N GLY A 32 -5.72 -1.92 3.21
CA GLY A 32 -6.82 -1.92 2.25
C GLY A 32 -6.43 -2.19 0.81
N VAL A 33 -7.35 -1.86 -0.09
CA VAL A 33 -7.21 -2.13 -1.53
C VAL A 33 -7.41 -0.83 -2.30
N GLY A 34 -6.38 -0.45 -3.05
CA GLY A 34 -6.45 0.64 -4.02
C GLY A 34 -7.05 0.16 -5.33
N VAL A 35 -7.80 1.02 -6.00
CA VAL A 35 -8.35 0.76 -7.33
C VAL A 35 -8.11 1.97 -8.22
N ASP A 36 -7.41 1.76 -9.32
CA ASP A 36 -7.28 2.75 -10.40
C ASP A 36 -8.29 2.40 -11.49
N VAL A 37 -9.05 3.38 -11.96
CA VAL A 37 -10.13 3.21 -12.93
C VAL A 37 -9.82 4.04 -14.17
N ASP A 38 -9.92 3.42 -15.34
CA ASP A 38 -9.81 4.13 -16.60
C ASP A 38 -10.93 5.18 -16.74
N PRO A 39 -10.60 6.47 -16.98
CA PRO A 39 -11.59 7.53 -17.06
C PRO A 39 -12.60 7.35 -18.19
N ALA A 40 -12.29 6.55 -19.22
CA ALA A 40 -13.22 6.25 -20.32
C ALA A 40 -14.48 5.50 -19.84
N LEU A 41 -14.43 4.83 -18.69
CA LEU A 41 -15.58 4.15 -18.10
C LEU A 41 -16.61 5.12 -17.50
N GLY A 42 -16.22 6.36 -17.22
CA GLY A 42 -17.14 7.37 -16.68
C GLY A 42 -17.69 7.04 -15.28
N ALA A 43 -17.01 6.18 -14.52
CA ALA A 43 -17.38 5.83 -13.15
C ALA A 43 -17.47 7.08 -12.27
N LYS A 44 -18.45 7.11 -11.38
CA LYS A 44 -18.68 8.18 -10.39
C LYS A 44 -18.59 7.68 -8.97
N ASP A 45 -18.97 6.44 -8.75
CA ASP A 45 -18.89 5.79 -7.46
C ASP A 45 -18.46 4.33 -7.65
N GLY A 46 -18.11 3.68 -6.54
CA GLY A 46 -17.76 2.28 -6.56
C GLY A 46 -17.62 1.68 -5.17
N THR A 47 -17.87 0.37 -5.12
CA THR A 47 -17.71 -0.43 -3.92
C THR A 47 -16.79 -1.61 -4.19
N LEU A 48 -16.15 -2.07 -3.13
CA LEU A 48 -15.35 -3.27 -3.09
C LEU A 48 -15.93 -4.21 -2.04
N GLU A 49 -16.45 -5.35 -2.47
CA GLU A 49 -16.78 -6.43 -1.56
C GLU A 49 -15.60 -7.39 -1.47
N LEU A 50 -15.20 -7.72 -0.24
CA LEU A 50 -14.17 -8.71 0.03
C LEU A 50 -14.78 -9.85 0.84
N CYS A 51 -14.57 -11.08 0.39
CA CYS A 51 -15.03 -12.29 1.06
C CYS A 51 -13.85 -13.17 1.48
N TRP A 52 -13.79 -13.53 2.76
CA TRP A 52 -12.85 -14.48 3.33
C TRP A 52 -13.44 -15.12 4.59
N ASP A 53 -13.01 -16.32 4.96
CA ASP A 53 -13.52 -17.05 6.13
C ASP A 53 -15.06 -17.20 6.18
N GLY A 54 -15.71 -17.28 5.01
CA GLY A 54 -17.17 -17.39 4.90
C GLY A 54 -17.94 -16.10 5.25
N ARG A 55 -17.25 -14.98 5.46
CA ARG A 55 -17.82 -13.65 5.67
C ARG A 55 -17.49 -12.74 4.50
N CYS A 56 -18.38 -11.79 4.21
CA CYS A 56 -18.17 -10.76 3.21
C CYS A 56 -18.38 -9.38 3.85
N ALA A 57 -17.55 -8.41 3.45
CA ALA A 57 -17.70 -7.03 3.84
C ALA A 57 -17.61 -6.15 2.59
N THR A 58 -18.56 -5.22 2.45
CA THR A 58 -18.56 -4.21 1.38
C THR A 58 -17.98 -2.91 1.92
N HIS A 59 -17.07 -2.32 1.17
CA HIS A 59 -16.38 -1.08 1.49
C HIS A 59 -16.57 -0.09 0.34
N ASP A 60 -16.80 1.18 0.67
CA ASP A 60 -16.80 2.24 -0.33
C ASP A 60 -15.37 2.48 -0.84
N LEU A 61 -15.22 2.64 -2.15
CA LEU A 61 -13.93 2.97 -2.75
C LEU A 61 -13.58 4.46 -2.60
N GLY A 62 -14.57 5.32 -2.36
CA GLY A 62 -14.38 6.76 -2.24
C GLY A 62 -13.66 7.34 -3.45
N LEU A 63 -14.12 7.01 -4.66
CA LEU A 63 -13.47 7.41 -5.91
C LEU A 63 -13.26 8.93 -5.96
N ARG A 64 -12.01 9.36 -6.14
CA ARG A 64 -11.65 10.74 -6.39
C ARG A 64 -11.68 10.98 -7.89
N ASP A 65 -12.49 11.94 -8.32
CA ASP A 65 -12.71 12.31 -9.72
C ASP A 65 -13.13 11.14 -10.65
N GLY A 66 -13.57 10.02 -10.06
CA GLY A 66 -13.96 8.81 -10.78
C GLY A 66 -12.82 7.90 -11.24
N THR A 67 -11.56 8.19 -10.87
CA THR A 67 -10.38 7.48 -11.39
C THR A 67 -9.55 6.77 -10.32
N ASP A 68 -9.55 7.23 -9.08
CA ASP A 68 -8.69 6.66 -8.03
C ASP A 68 -9.47 6.45 -6.75
N GLY A 69 -9.51 5.21 -6.24
CA GLY A 69 -10.19 4.85 -5.01
C GLY A 69 -9.31 4.05 -4.05
N PHE A 70 -9.69 4.04 -2.77
CA PHE A 70 -9.08 3.19 -1.77
C PHE A 70 -10.13 2.73 -0.76
N ALA A 71 -10.39 1.43 -0.72
CA ALA A 71 -11.21 0.82 0.31
C ALA A 71 -10.34 0.57 1.56
N ASP A 72 -10.68 1.22 2.68
CA ASP A 72 -10.08 0.95 3.99
C ASP A 72 -10.63 -0.37 4.56
N VAL A 73 -9.75 -1.34 4.79
CA VAL A 73 -10.08 -2.70 5.25
C VAL A 73 -9.14 -3.05 6.41
N PRO A 74 -9.42 -2.62 7.65
CA PRO A 74 -8.47 -2.74 8.76
C PRO A 74 -8.01 -4.17 9.07
N ASP A 75 -8.82 -5.17 8.72
CA ASP A 75 -8.60 -6.59 8.98
C ASP A 75 -8.29 -7.41 7.72
N LEU A 76 -7.80 -6.76 6.65
CA LEU A 76 -7.40 -7.41 5.40
C LEU A 76 -6.30 -8.46 5.65
N PRO A 77 -6.56 -9.75 5.38
CA PRO A 77 -5.56 -10.79 5.62
C PRO A 77 -4.48 -10.83 4.52
N LEU A 78 -3.36 -11.47 4.84
CA LEU A 78 -2.27 -11.79 3.89
C LEU A 78 -2.49 -13.13 3.16
N THR A 79 -3.72 -13.64 3.17
CA THR A 79 -4.14 -14.83 2.42
C THR A 79 -4.99 -14.41 1.23
N GLU A 80 -5.30 -15.36 0.37
CA GLU A 80 -6.23 -15.11 -0.73
C GLU A 80 -7.61 -14.70 -0.17
N VAL A 81 -8.19 -13.66 -0.78
CA VAL A 81 -9.56 -13.20 -0.55
C VAL A 81 -10.25 -13.04 -1.90
N LEU A 82 -11.55 -13.26 -1.95
CA LEU A 82 -12.33 -13.02 -3.16
C LEU A 82 -12.79 -11.57 -3.17
N ALA A 83 -12.39 -10.82 -4.19
CA ALA A 83 -12.74 -9.40 -4.34
C ALA A 83 -13.77 -9.23 -5.46
N THR A 84 -14.84 -8.49 -5.18
CA THR A 84 -15.81 -8.04 -6.18
C THR A 84 -15.75 -6.52 -6.29
N VAL A 85 -15.30 -6.02 -7.43
CA VAL A 85 -15.29 -4.58 -7.75
C VAL A 85 -16.60 -4.25 -8.46
N ARG A 86 -17.33 -3.27 -7.94
CA ARG A 86 -18.53 -2.70 -8.56
C ARG A 86 -18.31 -1.21 -8.78
N LEU A 87 -18.46 -0.75 -10.02
CA LEU A 87 -18.39 0.67 -10.36
C LEU A 87 -19.73 1.11 -10.93
N THR A 88 -20.17 2.31 -10.57
CA THR A 88 -21.42 2.92 -11.01
C THR A 88 -21.15 4.24 -11.73
N GLY A 89 -21.83 4.44 -12.85
CA GLY A 89 -21.77 5.68 -13.62
C GLY A 89 -22.66 6.79 -13.05
N ALA A 90 -22.76 7.90 -13.77
CA ALA A 90 -23.42 9.12 -13.28
C ALA A 90 -24.95 8.98 -13.11
N GLY A 91 -25.59 8.08 -13.86
CA GLY A 91 -27.01 7.78 -13.73
C GLY A 91 -27.32 6.69 -12.69
N GLY A 92 -26.29 6.16 -12.00
CA GLY A 92 -26.40 5.03 -11.09
C GLY A 92 -26.41 3.67 -11.78
N GLU A 93 -26.19 3.61 -13.10
CA GLU A 93 -26.04 2.38 -13.85
C GLU A 93 -24.73 1.66 -13.50
N PRO A 94 -24.72 0.32 -13.42
CA PRO A 94 -23.48 -0.42 -13.26
C PRO A 94 -22.65 -0.33 -14.54
N VAL A 95 -21.37 0.07 -14.42
CA VAL A 95 -20.42 0.11 -15.55
C VAL A 95 -19.38 -1.00 -15.46
N VAL A 96 -19.07 -1.47 -14.25
CA VAL A 96 -18.20 -2.64 -14.01
C VAL A 96 -18.76 -3.44 -12.84
N GLU A 97 -18.78 -4.76 -13.01
CA GLU A 97 -18.96 -5.72 -11.93
C GLU A 97 -18.10 -6.95 -12.24
N GLN A 98 -17.02 -7.13 -11.49
CA GLN A 98 -16.13 -8.26 -11.70
C GLN A 98 -15.57 -8.78 -10.40
N THR A 99 -15.53 -10.11 -10.31
CA THR A 99 -14.99 -10.83 -9.18
C THR A 99 -13.67 -11.51 -9.55
N LEU A 100 -12.65 -11.36 -8.71
CA LEU A 100 -11.34 -11.99 -8.86
C LEU A 100 -10.71 -12.32 -7.50
N PRO A 101 -9.92 -13.40 -7.38
CA PRO A 101 -9.11 -13.65 -6.21
C PRO A 101 -7.94 -12.66 -6.15
N ILE A 102 -7.63 -12.16 -4.96
CA ILE A 102 -6.50 -11.28 -4.70
C ILE A 102 -5.78 -11.72 -3.43
N THR A 103 -4.49 -11.43 -3.32
CA THR A 103 -3.71 -11.65 -2.08
C THR A 103 -2.97 -10.38 -1.77
N ALA A 104 -3.26 -9.75 -0.63
CA ALA A 104 -2.59 -8.52 -0.23
C ALA A 104 -1.12 -8.77 0.13
N ALA A 105 -0.28 -7.77 -0.12
CA ALA A 105 1.12 -7.79 0.24
C ALA A 105 1.39 -6.96 1.49
N GLN A 106 2.34 -7.42 2.30
CA GLN A 106 2.87 -6.66 3.42
C GLN A 106 3.62 -5.42 2.91
N THR A 107 3.25 -4.23 3.39
CA THR A 107 3.94 -2.98 3.01
C THR A 107 5.09 -2.65 3.97
N PHE A 108 6.07 -1.90 3.45
CA PHE A 108 7.24 -1.41 4.19
C PHE A 108 7.53 0.05 3.78
N PRO A 109 6.72 1.01 4.24
CA PRO A 109 6.78 2.41 3.78
C PRO A 109 8.14 3.07 4.01
N ASN A 110 8.86 2.65 5.07
CA ASN A 110 10.19 3.14 5.41
C ASN A 110 11.31 2.16 5.02
N GLY A 111 10.97 1.06 4.36
CA GLY A 111 11.85 -0.07 4.09
C GLY A 111 11.74 -1.19 5.14
N PRO A 112 12.20 -2.41 4.80
CA PRO A 112 12.00 -3.61 5.61
C PRO A 112 12.68 -3.56 6.98
N ASP A 113 13.82 -2.86 7.08
CA ASP A 113 14.56 -2.69 8.33
C ASP A 113 13.83 -1.79 9.35
N CYS A 114 12.78 -1.08 8.91
CA CYS A 114 12.00 -0.15 9.71
C CYS A 114 10.68 -0.72 10.23
N GLY A 115 10.46 -2.03 10.08
CA GLY A 115 9.23 -2.70 10.47
C GLY A 115 8.14 -2.64 9.39
N ALA A 116 7.20 -3.58 9.51
CA ALA A 116 6.08 -3.75 8.59
C ALA A 116 4.98 -2.69 8.82
N GLY A 117 4.38 -2.23 7.73
CA GLY A 117 3.13 -1.48 7.74
C GLY A 117 1.90 -2.39 7.72
N GLY A 118 0.82 -1.90 7.12
CA GLY A 118 -0.40 -2.67 6.87
C GLY A 118 -0.36 -3.46 5.56
N PRO A 119 -1.12 -4.56 5.41
CA PRO A 119 -1.37 -5.20 4.13
C PRO A 119 -2.04 -4.25 3.13
N GLN A 120 -1.58 -4.27 1.87
CA GLN A 120 -2.24 -3.57 0.78
C GLN A 120 -2.24 -4.38 -0.52
N GLN A 121 -3.24 -4.14 -1.36
CA GLN A 121 -3.26 -4.56 -2.76
C GLN A 121 -3.67 -3.40 -3.66
N GLN A 122 -3.18 -3.39 -4.89
CA GLN A 122 -3.63 -2.47 -5.94
C GLN A 122 -4.32 -3.25 -7.06
N LEU A 123 -5.48 -2.72 -7.49
CA LEU A 123 -6.21 -3.16 -8.67
C LEU A 123 -6.20 -2.06 -9.73
N VAL A 124 -6.36 -2.47 -10.98
CA VAL A 124 -6.58 -1.60 -12.14
C VAL A 124 -7.82 -2.09 -12.88
N VAL A 125 -8.67 -1.15 -13.27
CA VAL A 125 -9.83 -1.37 -14.15
C VAL A 125 -9.55 -0.65 -15.46
N ASP A 126 -9.37 -1.42 -16.54
CA ASP A 126 -9.05 -0.86 -17.85
C ASP A 126 -10.30 -0.34 -18.60
N ALA A 127 -10.10 0.36 -19.72
CA ALA A 127 -11.19 0.93 -20.54
C ALA A 127 -12.23 -0.10 -21.03
N SER A 128 -11.92 -1.41 -21.02
CA SER A 128 -12.87 -2.46 -21.36
C SER A 128 -13.73 -2.92 -20.17
N GLY A 129 -13.42 -2.43 -18.97
CA GLY A 129 -14.03 -2.84 -17.70
C GLY A 129 -13.40 -4.08 -17.09
N ALA A 130 -12.25 -4.55 -17.60
CA ALA A 130 -11.57 -5.69 -17.01
C ALA A 130 -10.79 -5.27 -15.75
N VAL A 131 -10.93 -6.05 -14.68
CA VAL A 131 -10.29 -5.80 -13.38
C VAL A 131 -9.07 -6.71 -13.24
N ARG A 132 -7.93 -6.15 -12.86
CA ARG A 132 -6.67 -6.88 -12.72
C ARG A 132 -5.92 -6.44 -11.48
N VAL A 133 -5.19 -7.39 -10.90
CA VAL A 133 -4.10 -7.08 -9.96
C VAL A 133 -3.02 -6.30 -10.71
N ARG A 134 -2.54 -5.20 -10.11
CA ARG A 134 -1.39 -4.45 -10.64
C ARG A 134 -0.07 -5.17 -10.37
#